data_AF-A0A966UQQ2-F1
#
_entry.id   AF-A0A966UQQ2-F1
#
_cell.length_a   1.000
_cell.length_b   1.000
_cell.length_c   1.000
_cell.angle_alpha   90.00
_cell.angle_beta   90.00
_cell.angle_gamma   90.00
#
_symmetry.space_group_name_H-M   'P 1'
#
loop_
_entity.id
_entity.type
_entity.pdbx_description
1 polymer ?
#
loop_
_entity_poly.entity_id
_entity_poly.type
_entity_poly.pdbx_seq_one_letter_code
_entity_poly.pdbx_strand_id
1 'polypeptide(L)'
;MIRLVLLVALCFCSSVGYSQNIVYSQGKYYSYSSYQPSTSSAQGVAEIQARRNSMGHCGGNNGYEGVGFSSVSSDAAIRNCCYWGQKTPVEIGVAKGRSGWYACVRYR
;
A
#
# COMPACT_ATOMS: atom_id res chain seq x y z
N MET A 1 -46.45 0.43 36.13
CA MET A 1 -45.57 -0.75 36.25
C MET A 1 -45.83 -1.64 35.05
N ILE A 2 -44.87 -1.78 34.11
CA ILE A 2 -44.56 -2.99 33.35
C ILE A 2 -43.18 -2.73 32.73
N ARG A 3 -42.26 -3.63 33.06
CA ARG A 3 -40.90 -3.73 32.53
C ARG A 3 -40.99 -4.37 31.14
N LEU A 4 -40.28 -3.85 30.14
CA LEU A 4 -39.60 -4.70 29.17
C LEU A 4 -38.41 -3.96 28.56
N VAL A 5 -37.22 -4.37 28.99
CA VAL A 5 -35.95 -4.09 28.34
C VAL A 5 -35.92 -4.91 27.04
N LEU A 6 -35.65 -4.28 25.90
CA LEU A 6 -35.22 -4.98 24.70
C LEU A 6 -33.91 -4.36 24.20
N LEU A 7 -32.88 -5.19 24.36
CA LEU A 7 -31.48 -5.01 24.00
C LEU A 7 -31.29 -5.23 22.49
N VAL A 8 -30.34 -4.49 21.95
CA VAL A 8 -29.33 -4.91 20.96
C VAL A 8 -29.63 -4.78 19.46
N ALA A 9 -28.57 -4.23 18.84
CA ALA A 9 -28.14 -4.34 17.45
C ALA A 9 -28.97 -3.56 16.44
N LEU A 10 -28.37 -2.48 15.96
CA LEU A 10 -27.82 -2.49 14.60
C LEU A 10 -26.55 -1.66 14.61
N CYS A 11 -25.43 -2.38 14.66
CA CYS A 11 -24.14 -1.91 14.20
C CYS A 11 -24.32 -1.51 12.72
N PHE A 12 -24.56 -0.23 12.46
CA PHE A 12 -24.40 0.30 11.11
C PHE A 12 -22.90 0.29 10.84
N CYS A 13 -22.48 -0.85 10.30
CA CYS A 13 -21.22 -1.11 9.66
C CYS A 13 -20.83 0.14 8.90
N SER A 14 -19.81 0.84 9.42
CA SER A 14 -19.16 1.93 8.73
C SER A 14 -18.92 1.46 7.31
N SER A 15 -19.62 2.04 6.35
CA SER A 15 -19.23 1.94 4.95
C SER A 15 -17.81 2.48 4.90
N VAL A 16 -16.84 1.58 4.99
CA VAL A 16 -15.45 1.86 4.65
C VAL A 16 -15.54 2.20 3.19
N GLY A 17 -15.72 3.48 2.89
CA GLY A 17 -15.62 4.01 1.54
C GLY A 17 -14.27 3.51 1.04
N TYR A 18 -14.31 2.57 0.09
CA TYR A 18 -13.14 2.15 -0.64
C TYR A 18 -12.61 3.41 -1.33
N SER A 19 -11.63 4.05 -0.69
CA SER A 19 -10.88 5.15 -1.28
C SER A 19 -10.26 4.61 -2.56
N GLN A 20 -10.70 5.16 -3.69
CA GLN A 20 -10.16 4.81 -5.00
C GLN A 20 -8.68 5.17 -5.00
N ASN A 21 -7.82 4.15 -4.92
CA ASN A 21 -6.39 4.35 -5.03
C ASN A 21 -6.06 4.49 -6.51
N ILE A 22 -5.84 5.73 -6.95
CA ILE A 22 -5.25 6.00 -8.26
C ILE A 22 -3.82 5.43 -8.22
N VAL A 23 -3.61 4.36 -8.98
CA VAL A 23 -2.29 3.77 -9.19
C VAL A 23 -1.53 4.64 -10.17
N TYR A 24 -0.47 5.30 -9.71
CA TYR A 24 0.49 5.97 -10.59
C TYR A 24 1.49 4.94 -11.10
N SER A 25 1.21 4.34 -12.25
CA SER A 25 2.18 3.57 -13.02
C SER A 25 2.41 4.28 -14.35
N GLN A 26 3.61 4.84 -14.54
CA GLN A 26 4.11 5.45 -15.79
C GLN A 26 3.04 6.21 -16.61
N GLY A 27 2.30 7.13 -15.98
CA GLY A 27 1.38 8.03 -16.69
C GLY A 27 0.10 7.39 -17.26
N LYS A 28 -0.30 6.19 -16.82
CA LYS A 28 -1.56 5.54 -17.27
C LYS A 28 -2.54 5.33 -16.12
N TYR A 29 -3.71 5.95 -16.23
CA TYR A 29 -4.83 5.73 -15.32
C TYR A 29 -5.53 4.41 -15.70
N TYR A 30 -5.49 3.40 -14.83
CA TYR A 30 -6.21 2.13 -15.05
C TYR A 30 -7.48 2.09 -14.19
N SER A 31 -8.66 2.05 -14.84
CA SER A 31 -9.93 1.74 -14.17
C SER A 31 -10.00 0.24 -13.89
N TYR A 32 -10.09 -0.14 -12.61
CA TYR A 32 -10.05 -1.53 -12.17
C TYR A 32 -11.41 -2.23 -12.29
N SER A 33 -11.48 -3.32 -13.06
CA SER A 33 -12.50 -4.35 -12.86
C SER A 33 -11.96 -5.61 -12.14
N SER A 34 -10.64 -5.81 -11.98
CA SER A 34 -10.10 -7.03 -11.33
C SER A 34 -8.59 -7.06 -11.04
N TYR A 35 -7.89 -5.96 -10.73
CA TYR A 35 -6.44 -6.08 -10.46
C TYR A 35 -6.18 -6.55 -9.01
N GLN A 36 -5.41 -7.63 -8.93
CA GLN A 36 -4.86 -8.19 -7.69
C GLN A 36 -3.39 -7.76 -7.60
N PRO A 37 -3.00 -7.03 -6.55
CA PRO A 37 -1.60 -6.68 -6.33
C PRO A 37 -0.74 -7.94 -6.26
N SER A 38 0.32 -7.99 -7.07
CA SER A 38 1.25 -9.11 -7.13
C SER A 38 2.62 -8.72 -6.58
N THR A 39 3.37 -9.70 -6.10
CA THR A 39 4.76 -9.51 -5.71
C THR A 39 5.73 -9.45 -6.90
N SER A 40 5.21 -9.58 -8.13
CA SER A 40 6.00 -9.52 -9.36
C SER A 40 6.36 -8.11 -9.81
N SER A 41 5.76 -7.06 -9.22
CA SER A 41 6.08 -5.65 -9.48
C SER A 41 6.35 -4.88 -8.19
N ALA A 42 7.17 -3.84 -8.24
CA ALA A 42 7.41 -2.97 -7.09
C ALA A 42 6.13 -2.25 -6.66
N GLN A 43 5.29 -1.85 -7.63
CA GLN A 43 3.99 -1.22 -7.36
C GLN A 43 3.03 -2.19 -6.64
N GLY A 44 2.93 -3.44 -7.09
CA GLY A 44 2.08 -4.44 -6.45
C GLY A 44 2.54 -4.73 -5.01
N VAL A 45 3.85 -4.79 -4.75
CA VAL A 45 4.37 -4.93 -3.37
C VAL A 45 4.00 -3.72 -2.51
N ALA A 46 4.15 -2.49 -3.01
CA ALA A 46 3.76 -1.28 -2.27
C ALA A 46 2.26 -1.29 -1.92
N GLU A 47 1.40 -1.72 -2.84
CA GLU A 47 -0.04 -1.87 -2.61
C GLU A 47 -0.37 -2.96 -1.59
N ILE A 48 0.33 -4.10 -1.63
CA ILE A 48 0.19 -5.16 -0.60
C ILE A 48 0.55 -4.60 0.78
N GLN A 49 1.65 -3.87 0.89
CA GLN A 49 2.09 -3.26 2.15
C GLN A 49 1.10 -2.21 2.66
N ALA A 50 0.60 -1.35 1.77
CA ALA A 50 -0.41 -0.35 2.09
C ALA A 50 -1.73 -0.99 2.56
N ARG A 51 -2.16 -2.09 1.93
CA ARG A 51 -3.35 -2.86 2.33
C ARG A 51 -3.16 -3.55 3.69
N ARG A 52 -1.97 -4.10 3.95
CA ARG A 52 -1.60 -4.73 5.23
C ARG A 52 -1.30 -3.71 6.33
N ASN A 53 -1.13 -2.44 5.97
CA ASN A 53 -0.66 -1.38 6.84
C ASN A 53 0.68 -1.71 7.53
N SER A 54 1.53 -2.51 6.88
CA SER A 54 2.81 -2.99 7.40
C SER A 54 3.84 -3.10 6.28
N MET A 55 5.06 -2.63 6.54
CA MET A 55 6.20 -2.85 5.65
C MET A 55 6.72 -4.28 5.80
N GLY A 56 7.23 -4.83 4.71
CA GLY A 56 7.89 -6.12 4.73
C GLY A 56 8.29 -6.58 3.34
N HIS A 57 9.40 -7.30 3.26
CA HIS A 57 9.83 -7.94 2.02
C HIS A 57 8.82 -9.01 1.63
N CYS A 58 8.14 -8.81 0.51
CA CYS A 58 7.10 -9.74 0.05
C CYS A 58 7.67 -10.86 -0.83
N GLY A 59 8.99 -10.84 -1.10
CA GLY A 59 9.65 -11.78 -2.00
C GLY A 59 9.24 -11.57 -3.46
N GLY A 60 9.76 -12.40 -4.38
CA GLY A 60 9.36 -12.38 -5.80
C GLY A 60 10.29 -11.61 -6.74
N ASN A 61 11.44 -11.13 -6.27
CA ASN A 61 12.51 -10.58 -7.10
C ASN A 61 13.85 -11.24 -6.73
N ASN A 62 14.66 -11.63 -7.74
CA ASN A 62 16.02 -12.17 -7.54
C ASN A 62 17.06 -11.07 -7.25
N GLY A 63 16.67 -9.79 -7.35
CA GLY A 63 17.53 -8.64 -7.07
C GLY A 63 17.31 -8.02 -5.69
N TYR A 64 17.92 -6.86 -5.47
CA TYR A 64 17.76 -6.11 -4.21
C TYR A 64 16.41 -5.40 -4.18
N GLU A 65 15.68 -5.55 -3.08
CA GLU A 65 14.44 -4.84 -2.80
C GLU A 65 14.65 -3.93 -1.59
N GLY A 66 14.34 -2.66 -1.72
CA GLY A 66 14.24 -1.72 -0.61
C GLY A 66 12.79 -1.40 -0.36
N VAL A 67 12.39 -1.44 0.91
CA VAL A 67 11.04 -1.06 1.35
C VAL A 67 11.17 0.17 2.23
N GLY A 68 10.22 1.08 2.12
CA GLY A 68 10.24 2.34 2.84
C GLY A 68 8.84 2.80 3.21
N PHE A 69 8.75 3.56 4.30
CA PHE A 69 7.50 4.16 4.75
C PHE A 69 7.73 5.60 5.15
N SER A 70 6.73 6.43 4.92
CA SER A 70 6.67 7.78 5.48
C SER A 70 5.24 8.22 5.67
N SER A 71 4.94 8.85 6.80
CA SER A 71 3.65 9.53 7.01
C SER A 71 3.55 10.87 6.26
N VAL A 72 4.67 11.40 5.77
CA VAL A 72 4.76 12.77 5.22
C VAL A 72 4.48 12.80 3.73
N SER A 73 5.22 12.03 2.92
CA SER A 73 5.10 12.04 1.47
C SER A 73 5.57 10.74 0.81
N SER A 74 5.14 10.52 -0.43
CA SER A 74 5.60 9.42 -1.29
C SER A 74 7.11 9.47 -1.51
N ASP A 75 7.65 10.66 -1.79
CA ASP A 75 9.08 10.88 -1.99
C ASP A 75 9.91 10.58 -0.73
N ALA A 76 9.41 10.98 0.45
CA ALA A 76 10.06 10.62 1.70
C ALA A 76 10.04 9.09 1.94
N ALA A 77 8.96 8.39 1.55
CA ALA A 77 8.90 6.93 1.65
C ALA A 77 9.92 6.26 0.71
N ILE A 78 10.10 6.77 -0.51
CA ILE A 78 11.13 6.30 -1.45
C ILE A 78 12.52 6.51 -0.86
N ARG A 79 12.80 7.71 -0.34
CA ARG A 79 14.10 8.05 0.27
C ARG A 79 14.44 7.21 1.50
N ASN A 80 13.43 6.69 2.19
CA ASN A 80 13.60 5.79 3.33
C ASN A 80 13.89 4.32 2.94
N CYS A 81 13.90 3.98 1.65
CA CYS A 81 14.21 2.62 1.21
C CYS A 81 15.70 2.27 1.45
N CYS A 82 15.97 1.05 1.91
CA CYS A 82 17.28 0.63 2.43
C CYS A 82 18.48 0.92 1.51
N TYR A 83 18.31 0.78 0.19
CA TYR A 83 19.38 0.95 -0.80
C TYR A 83 19.28 2.27 -1.58
N TRP A 84 18.40 3.18 -1.14
CA TRP A 84 18.26 4.48 -1.78
C TRP A 84 19.57 5.27 -1.72
N GLY A 85 20.03 5.76 -2.87
CA GLY A 85 21.33 6.43 -3.01
C GLY A 85 22.55 5.50 -3.00
N GLN A 86 22.38 4.19 -2.77
CA GLN A 86 23.48 3.22 -2.77
C GLN A 86 23.50 2.35 -4.02
N LYS A 87 22.32 2.02 -4.56
CA LYS A 87 22.17 1.19 -5.78
C LYS A 87 21.33 1.91 -6.82
N THR A 88 21.37 1.41 -8.05
CA THR A 88 20.61 2.02 -9.15
C THR A 88 19.16 1.51 -9.10
N PRO A 89 18.15 2.39 -8.91
CA PRO A 89 16.75 1.99 -8.97
C PRO A 89 16.41 1.49 -10.38
N VAL A 90 15.69 0.37 -10.45
CA VAL A 90 15.18 -0.25 -11.68
C VAL A 90 13.67 -0.10 -11.77
N GLU A 91 12.99 -0.24 -10.64
CA GLU A 91 11.54 -0.12 -10.54
C GLU A 91 11.18 0.54 -9.22
N ILE A 92 10.25 1.50 -9.24
CA ILE A 92 9.77 2.19 -8.04
C ILE A 92 8.25 2.05 -8.01
N GLY A 93 7.75 1.56 -6.89
CA GLY A 93 6.33 1.49 -6.58
C GLY A 93 6.03 2.27 -5.30
N VAL A 94 4.92 3.01 -5.30
CA VAL A 94 4.44 3.70 -4.11
C VAL A 94 2.93 3.56 -4.01
N ALA A 95 2.44 3.30 -2.80
CA ALA A 95 1.02 3.27 -2.50
C ALA A 95 0.71 4.03 -1.22
N LYS A 96 -0.43 4.73 -1.19
CA LYS A 96 -0.96 5.34 0.03
C LYS A 96 -1.72 4.27 0.82
N GLY A 97 -1.29 4.01 2.05
CA GLY A 97 -2.04 3.23 3.03
C GLY A 97 -2.69 4.13 4.09
N ARG A 98 -3.36 3.49 5.05
CA ARG A 98 -4.05 4.17 6.15
C ARG A 98 -3.09 5.01 7.00
N SER A 99 -1.92 4.46 7.33
CA SER A 99 -0.95 5.13 8.21
C SER A 99 0.03 6.07 7.50
N GLY A 100 0.16 6.00 6.17
CA GLY A 100 1.20 6.74 5.46
C GLY A 100 1.38 6.29 4.02
N TRP A 101 2.54 6.54 3.48
CA TRP A 101 3.00 6.15 2.15
C TRP A 101 3.94 4.96 2.30
N TYR A 102 3.71 3.92 1.52
CA TYR A 102 4.52 2.71 1.45
C TYR A 102 5.21 2.70 0.10
N ALA A 103 6.53 2.56 0.10
CA ALA A 103 7.36 2.53 -1.09
C ALA A 103 8.07 1.18 -1.17
N CYS A 104 8.18 0.67 -2.38
CA CYS A 104 9.03 -0.45 -2.74
C CYS A 104 9.90 -0.03 -3.91
N VAL A 105 11.20 -0.20 -3.80
CA VAL A 105 12.16 0.09 -4.86
C VAL A 105 12.96 -1.17 -5.15
N ARG A 106 13.08 -1.53 -6.42
CA ARG A 106 13.95 -2.62 -6.87
C ARG A 106 15.22 -2.05 -7.44
N TYR A 107 16.33 -2.71 -7.17
CA TYR A 107 17.65 -2.23 -7.55
C TYR A 107 18.46 -3.30 -8.29
N ARG A 108 19.43 -2.81 -9.07
CA ARG A 108 20.53 -3.60 -9.65
C ARG A 108 21.86 -3.13 -9.09
#